data_AF-A0A5B7W4X8-F1
#
_entry.id   AF-A0A5B7W4X8-F1
#
_cell.length_a   1.000
_cell.length_b   1.000
_cell.length_c   1.000
_cell.angle_alpha   90.00
_cell.angle_beta   90.00
_cell.angle_gamma   90.00
#
_symmetry.space_group_name_H-M   'P 1'
#
loop_
_entity.id
_entity.type
_entity.pdbx_description
1 polymer ?
#
loop_
_entity_poly.entity_id
_entity_poly.type
_entity_poly.pdbx_seq_one_letter_code
_entity_poly.pdbx_strand_id
1 'polypeptide(L)'
;MIEINEILKAPKNARLELKTTDVAKEFIRKAASISGLDMTSFIISSAFEKAEEVMEKHRRIEVSEQAYARALEILNEDTAPTPGLLNLMRGKHGDKSGSGL
;
A
#
# COMPACT_ATOMS: atom_id res chain seq x y z
N MET A 1 -12.87 -2.84 7.93
CA MET A 1 -12.08 -3.83 7.17
C MET A 1 -13.10 -4.77 6.57
N ILE A 2 -13.19 -4.87 5.23
CA ILE A 2 -14.16 -5.78 4.61
C ILE A 2 -13.54 -7.18 4.71
N GLU A 3 -14.28 -8.15 5.24
CA GLU A 3 -13.74 -9.51 5.35
C GLU A 3 -13.59 -10.15 3.96
N ILE A 4 -12.51 -10.91 3.76
CA ILE A 4 -12.25 -11.66 2.51
C ILE A 4 -13.49 -12.45 2.07
N ASN A 5 -14.21 -13.04 3.01
CA ASN A 5 -15.41 -13.81 2.73
C ASN A 5 -16.55 -12.96 2.13
N GLU A 6 -16.67 -11.68 2.49
CA GLU A 6 -17.67 -10.78 1.90
C GLU A 6 -17.27 -10.36 0.48
N ILE A 7 -15.99 -10.10 0.24
CA ILE A 7 -15.46 -9.75 -1.10
C ILE A 7 -15.63 -10.91 -2.07
N LEU A 8 -15.37 -12.14 -1.62
CA LEU A 8 -15.54 -13.35 -2.43
C LEU A 8 -17.01 -13.72 -2.71
N LYS A 9 -17.95 -13.21 -1.90
CA LYS A 9 -19.40 -13.37 -2.10
C LYS A 9 -20.02 -12.32 -3.02
N ALA A 10 -19.34 -11.20 -3.27
CA ALA A 10 -19.83 -10.17 -4.18
C ALA A 10 -19.96 -10.70 -5.63
N PRO A 11 -20.82 -10.08 -6.48
CA PRO A 11 -20.98 -10.48 -7.86
C PRO A 11 -19.64 -10.48 -8.61
N LYS A 12 -19.26 -11.65 -9.16
CA LYS A 12 -18.00 -11.82 -9.90
C LYS A 12 -18.10 -11.16 -11.29
N ASN A 13 -17.78 -9.87 -11.36
CA ASN A 13 -17.88 -9.05 -12.58
C ASN A 13 -16.53 -8.75 -13.25
N ALA A 14 -15.41 -9.14 -12.64
CA ALA A 14 -14.06 -8.90 -13.14
C ALA A 14 -13.32 -10.23 -13.37
N ARG A 15 -12.37 -10.24 -14.33
CA ARG A 15 -11.55 -11.41 -14.65
C ARG A 15 -10.08 -11.12 -14.39
N LEU A 16 -9.38 -12.13 -13.85
CA LEU A 16 -7.94 -12.16 -13.69
C LEU A 16 -7.37 -13.27 -14.57
N GLU A 17 -6.66 -12.89 -15.62
CA GLU A 17 -6.01 -13.82 -16.56
C GLU A 17 -4.62 -14.19 -16.02
N LEU A 18 -4.33 -15.49 -15.90
CA LEU A 18 -3.07 -16.00 -15.35
C LEU A 18 -2.48 -17.08 -16.27
N LYS A 19 -1.26 -16.85 -16.73
CA LYS A 19 -0.44 -17.86 -17.40
C LYS A 19 0.65 -18.31 -16.44
N THR A 20 0.91 -19.62 -16.41
CA THR A 20 1.91 -20.24 -15.55
C THR A 20 2.44 -21.52 -16.16
N THR A 21 3.42 -22.14 -15.53
CA THR A 21 3.97 -23.44 -15.94
C THR A 21 3.12 -24.59 -15.39
N ASP A 22 3.20 -25.76 -16.01
CA ASP A 22 2.49 -26.96 -15.53
C ASP A 22 2.92 -27.34 -14.11
N VAL A 23 4.21 -27.20 -13.80
CA VAL A 23 4.76 -27.47 -12.46
C VAL A 23 4.11 -26.57 -11.41
N ALA A 24 4.02 -25.26 -11.68
CA ALA A 24 3.40 -24.32 -10.76
C ALA A 24 1.90 -24.58 -10.61
N LYS A 25 1.21 -24.89 -11.72
CA LYS A 25 -0.22 -25.25 -11.69
C LYS A 25 -0.48 -26.46 -10.81
N GLU A 26 0.31 -27.53 -10.93
CA GLU A 26 0.14 -28.72 -10.10
C GLU A 26 0.47 -28.46 -8.63
N PHE A 27 1.50 -27.66 -8.36
CA PHE A 27 1.86 -27.30 -7.00
C PHE A 27 0.74 -26.52 -6.30
N ILE A 28 0.19 -25.50 -6.98
CA ILE A 28 -0.93 -24.69 -6.46
C ILE A 28 -2.18 -25.55 -6.29
N ARG A 29 -2.49 -26.45 -7.22
CA ARG A 29 -3.62 -27.38 -7.10
C ARG A 29 -3.53 -28.24 -5.83
N LYS A 30 -2.35 -28.80 -5.56
CA LYS A 30 -2.10 -29.60 -4.35
C LYS A 30 -2.26 -28.77 -3.09
N ALA A 31 -1.71 -27.56 -3.06
CA ALA A 31 -1.85 -26.64 -1.93
C ALA A 31 -3.33 -26.29 -1.67
N ALA A 32 -4.09 -25.97 -2.72
CA ALA A 32 -5.52 -25.70 -2.63
C ALA A 32 -6.29 -26.91 -2.03
N SER A 33 -5.99 -28.12 -2.49
CA SER A 33 -6.59 -29.35 -1.93
C SER A 33 -6.26 -29.55 -0.45
N ILE A 34 -5.01 -29.31 -0.04
CA ILE A 34 -4.60 -29.38 1.38
C ILE A 34 -5.37 -28.35 2.22
N SER A 35 -5.59 -27.16 1.67
CA SER A 35 -6.36 -26.08 2.31
C SER A 35 -7.88 -26.27 2.24
N GLY A 36 -8.39 -27.34 1.61
CA GLY A 36 -9.83 -27.58 1.47
C GLY A 36 -10.53 -26.59 0.53
N LEU A 37 -9.80 -25.93 -0.36
CA LEU A 37 -10.30 -24.94 -1.31
C LEU A 37 -10.18 -25.44 -2.74
N ASP A 38 -11.04 -24.95 -3.64
CA ASP A 38 -10.75 -25.05 -5.06
C ASP A 38 -9.58 -24.12 -5.45
N MET A 39 -8.95 -24.42 -6.58
CA MET A 39 -7.75 -23.70 -7.02
C MET A 39 -7.99 -22.20 -7.24
N THR A 40 -9.18 -21.81 -7.69
CA THR A 40 -9.51 -20.39 -7.91
C THR A 40 -9.65 -19.68 -6.58
N SER A 41 -10.42 -20.24 -5.65
CA SER A 41 -10.61 -19.68 -4.32
C SER A 41 -9.29 -19.54 -3.57
N PHE A 42 -8.42 -20.55 -3.65
CA PHE A 42 -7.07 -20.53 -3.07
C PHE A 42 -6.19 -19.41 -3.66
N ILE A 43 -6.19 -19.24 -4.98
CA ILE A 43 -5.41 -18.18 -5.65
C ILE A 43 -5.91 -16.81 -5.22
N ILE A 44 -7.24 -16.58 -5.26
CA ILE A 44 -7.79 -15.27 -4.92
C ILE A 44 -7.56 -14.95 -3.44
N SER A 45 -7.78 -15.90 -2.52
CA SER A 45 -7.54 -15.65 -1.09
C SER A 45 -6.08 -15.32 -0.81
N SER A 46 -5.15 -16.10 -1.38
CA SER A 46 -3.71 -15.89 -1.20
C SER A 46 -3.24 -14.55 -1.80
N ALA A 47 -3.75 -14.20 -2.99
CA ALA A 47 -3.43 -12.92 -3.63
C ALA A 47 -3.97 -11.73 -2.83
N PHE A 48 -5.18 -11.85 -2.27
CA PHE A 48 -5.78 -10.80 -1.46
C PHE A 48 -5.01 -10.61 -0.15
N GLU A 49 -4.70 -11.69 0.58
CA GLU A 49 -3.91 -11.63 1.81
C GLU A 49 -2.56 -10.93 1.56
N LYS A 50 -1.89 -11.28 0.46
CA LYS A 50 -0.63 -10.63 0.11
C LYS A 50 -0.81 -9.15 -0.27
N ALA A 51 -1.89 -8.83 -0.99
CA ALA A 51 -2.20 -7.45 -1.34
C ALA A 51 -2.49 -6.60 -0.10
N GLU A 52 -3.23 -7.14 0.88
CA GLU A 52 -3.49 -6.47 2.15
C GLU A 52 -2.20 -6.19 2.91
N GLU A 53 -1.30 -7.17 3.02
CA GLU A 53 0.01 -7.00 3.65
C GLU A 53 0.82 -5.87 2.99
N VAL A 54 0.86 -5.82 1.65
CA VAL A 54 1.57 -4.78 0.90
C VAL A 54 0.94 -3.41 1.14
N MET A 55 -0.39 -3.32 1.11
CA MET A 55 -1.12 -2.07 1.31
C MET A 55 -0.99 -1.54 2.74
N GLU A 56 -1.01 -2.42 3.74
CA GLU A 56 -0.78 -2.06 5.14
C GLU A 56 0.65 -1.58 5.36
N LYS A 57 1.64 -2.29 4.83
CA LYS A 57 3.06 -1.86 4.89
C LYS A 57 3.28 -0.51 4.21
N HIS A 58 2.57 -0.24 3.12
CA HIS A 58 2.67 1.05 2.44
C HIS A 58 2.05 2.21 3.23
N ARG A 59 0.93 1.97 3.94
CA ARG A 59 0.26 3.00 4.75
C ARG A 59 0.93 3.23 6.11
N ARG A 60 1.63 2.23 6.64
CA ARG A 60 2.25 2.30 7.95
C ARG A 60 3.59 3.02 7.88
N ILE A 61 3.73 4.07 8.70
CA ILE A 61 5.03 4.67 8.99
C ILE A 61 5.56 4.00 10.25
N GLU A 62 6.60 3.19 10.12
CA GLU A 62 7.32 2.62 11.26
C GLU A 62 8.45 3.57 11.67
N VAL A 63 8.46 3.95 12.95
CA VAL A 63 9.45 4.86 13.53
C VAL A 63 10.06 4.24 14.77
N SER A 64 11.29 4.62 15.11
CA SER A 64 11.89 4.25 16.40
C SER A 64 11.16 4.96 17.55
N GLU A 65 11.29 4.45 18.76
CA GLU A 65 10.73 5.08 19.97
C GLU A 65 11.18 6.55 20.13
N GLN A 66 12.46 6.83 19.85
CA GLN A 66 12.99 8.20 19.89
C GLN A 66 12.35 9.10 18.83
N ALA A 67 12.14 8.59 17.61
CA ALA A 67 11.49 9.35 16.54
C ALA A 67 9.99 9.56 16.85
N TYR A 68 9.33 8.57 17.47
CA TYR A 68 7.97 8.69 17.95
C TYR A 68 7.82 9.77 19.04
N ALA A 69 8.69 9.74 20.06
CA ALA A 69 8.69 10.75 21.12
C ALA A 69 8.88 12.17 20.58
N ARG A 70 9.84 12.36 19.65
CA ARG A 70 10.04 13.66 18.99
C ARG A 70 8.84 14.07 18.13
N ALA A 71 8.22 13.14 17.40
CA ALA A 71 7.04 13.44 16.61
C ALA A 71 5.87 13.90 17.51
N LEU A 72 5.68 13.26 18.66
CA LEU A 72 4.66 13.65 19.62
C LEU A 72 4.93 15.02 20.25
N GLU A 73 6.19 15.33 20.57
CA GLU A 73 6.60 16.66 21.05
C GLU A 73 6.25 17.74 20.03
N ILE A 74 6.66 17.56 18.77
CA ILE A 74 6.38 18.50 17.67
C ILE A 74 4.88 18.66 17.43
N LEU A 75 4.10 17.57 17.48
CA LEU A 75 2.65 17.62 17.27
C LEU A 75 1.90 18.41 18.35
N ASN A 76 2.45 18.51 19.56
CA ASN A 76 1.86 19.24 20.69
C ASN A 76 2.40 20.66 20.82
N GLU A 77 3.39 21.05 20.02
CA GLU A 77 3.97 22.38 20.02
C GLU A 77 3.21 23.30 19.05
N ASP A 78 2.87 24.51 19.49
CA ASP A 78 2.29 25.53 18.60
C ASP A 78 3.42 26.24 17.83
N THR A 79 3.87 25.61 16.73
CA THR A 79 4.99 26.12 15.92
C THR A 79 4.50 27.01 14.77
N ALA A 80 5.05 28.22 14.67
CA ALA A 80 4.78 29.12 13.55
C ALA A 80 5.46 28.63 12.24
N PRO A 81 4.82 28.77 11.07
CA PRO A 81 5.43 28.42 9.78
C PRO A 81 6.73 29.18 9.53
N THR A 82 7.74 28.49 9.01
CA THR A 82 9.02 29.14 8.68
C THR A 82 8.85 30.13 7.51
N PRO A 83 9.68 31.20 7.44
CA PRO A 83 9.65 32.13 6.31
C PRO A 83 9.83 31.44 4.94
N GLY A 84 10.62 30.37 4.88
CA GLY A 84 10.81 29.56 3.68
C GLY A 84 9.53 28.85 3.23
N LEU A 85 8.80 28.23 4.17
CA LEU A 85 7.51 27.59 3.88
C LEU A 85 6.47 28.62 3.42
N LEU A 86 6.43 29.80 4.08
CA LEU A 86 5.54 30.89 3.66
C LEU A 86 5.84 31.37 2.24
N ASN A 87 7.11 31.48 1.86
CA ASN A 87 7.51 31.87 0.51
C ASN A 87 7.15 30.81 -0.55
N LEU A 88 7.33 29.52 -0.22
CA LEU A 88 6.91 28.41 -1.08
C LEU A 88 5.40 28.42 -1.33
N MET A 89 4.60 28.49 -0.27
CA MET A 89 3.13 28.50 -0.35
C MET A 89 2.57 29.74 -1.06
N ARG A 90 3.32 30.85 -1.06
CA ARG A 90 2.98 32.09 -1.79
C ARG A 90 3.38 32.07 -3.27
N GLY A 91 3.89 30.95 -3.79
CA GLY A 91 4.22 30.80 -5.20
C GLY A 91 5.40 31.64 -5.67
N LYS A 92 6.22 32.20 -4.76
CA LYS A 92 7.49 32.82 -5.12
C LYS A 92 8.55 31.75 -5.36
N HIS A 93 8.27 30.82 -6.26
CA HIS A 93 9.34 30.04 -6.88
C HIS A 93 10.12 31.06 -7.70
N GLY A 94 11.34 31.38 -7.26
CA GLY A 94 12.23 32.23 -8.02
C GLY A 94 12.36 31.65 -9.41
N ASP A 95 11.78 32.34 -10.39
CA ASP A 95 12.10 32.18 -11.79
C ASP A 95 13.60 32.45 -11.95
N LYS A 96 14.39 31.37 -11.92
CA LYS A 96 15.75 31.35 -12.47
C LYS A 96 15.70 30.73 -13.87
N SER A 97 14.77 31.18 -14.72
CA SER A 97 14.88 31.07 -16.16
C SER A 97 15.00 32.48 -16.73
N GLY A 98 16.23 33.03 -16.80
CA GLY A 98 16.45 34.23 -17.58
C GLY A 98 17.74 34.99 -17.28
N SER A 99 18.67 34.89 -18.22
CA SER A 99 19.74 35.85 -18.53
C SER A 99 21.05 35.76 -17.73
N GLY A 100 22.08 35.38 -18.46
CA GLY A 100 23.49 35.42 -18.06
C GLY A 100 24.32 34.76 -19.14
N LEU A 101 24.55 35.49 -20.23
CA LEU A 101 25.57 35.24 -21.26
C LEU A 101 26.93 34.93 -20.63
#